data_AF-A0A8J4X8S3-F1
#
_entry.id   AF-A0A8J4X8S3-F1
#
_cell.length_a   1.000
_cell.length_b   1.000
_cell.length_c   1.000
_cell.angle_alpha   90.00
_cell.angle_beta   90.00
_cell.angle_gamma   90.00
#
_symmetry.space_group_name_H-M   'P 1'
#
loop_
_entity.id
_entity.type
_entity.pdbx_description
1 polymer ?
#
loop_
_entity_poly.entity_id
_entity_poly.type
_entity_poly.pdbx_seq_one_letter_code
_entity_poly.pdbx_strand_id
1 'polypeptide(L)'
;MSALSKKESEGCRRLLTLLSVDDLLALNDTVTNRLIPVASSGEAIEAIIAYSQSAEELLKRKKVHRDVIFKYLATENVFLPATSEKHQLVKRTLEFWSSDFK
;
A
#
# COMPACT_ATOMS: atom_id res chain seq x y z
N MET A 1 0.08 8.04 -17.41
CA MET A 1 0.69 7.04 -16.51
C MET A 1 0.99 7.77 -15.22
N SER A 2 0.11 7.68 -14.22
CA SER A 2 0.42 8.28 -12.92
C SER A 2 1.27 7.28 -12.15
N ALA A 3 2.59 7.36 -12.36
CA ALA A 3 3.54 6.66 -11.54
C ALA A 3 3.48 7.25 -10.13
N LEU A 4 3.26 6.40 -9.13
CA LEU A 4 3.46 6.74 -7.73
C LEU A 4 4.78 7.50 -7.59
N SER A 5 4.80 8.57 -6.78
CA SER A 5 6.06 9.24 -6.48
C SER A 5 7.06 8.26 -5.84
N LYS A 6 8.35 8.57 -5.84
CA LYS A 6 9.37 7.70 -5.24
C LYS A 6 9.04 7.34 -3.78
N LYS A 7 8.57 8.31 -2.99
CA LYS A 7 8.14 8.09 -1.60
C LYS A 7 6.92 7.19 -1.51
N GLU A 8 5.89 7.43 -2.32
CA GLU A 8 4.71 6.57 -2.35
C GLU A 8 5.06 5.14 -2.79
N SER A 9 5.94 4.99 -3.77
CA SER A 9 6.41 3.68 -4.26
C SER A 9 7.13 2.90 -3.16
N GLU A 10 8.05 3.55 -2.45
CA GLU A 10 8.79 2.93 -1.36
C GLU A 10 7.88 2.63 -0.16
N GLY A 11 6.99 3.56 0.18
CA GLY A 11 5.99 3.36 1.23
C GLY A 11 5.03 2.21 0.92
N CYS A 12 4.54 2.14 -0.32
CA CYS A 12 3.74 1.02 -0.80
C CYS A 12 4.52 -0.29 -0.68
N ARG A 13 5.78 -0.33 -1.13
CA ARG A 13 6.62 -1.54 -1.03
C ARG A 13 6.74 -2.04 0.40
N ARG A 14 7.02 -1.15 1.35
CA ARG A 14 7.14 -1.48 2.78
C ARG A 14 5.80 -1.95 3.36
N LEU A 15 4.71 -1.29 3.04
CA LEU A 15 3.37 -1.67 3.50
C LEU A 15 2.94 -3.02 2.91
N LEU A 16 3.18 -3.26 1.63
CA LEU A 16 2.86 -4.51 0.95
C LEU A 16 3.69 -5.68 1.51
N THR A 17 4.91 -5.43 2.00
CA THR A 17 5.73 -6.46 2.67
C THR A 17 5.11 -6.94 4.00
N LEU A 18 4.19 -6.17 4.59
CA LEU A 18 3.45 -6.58 5.79
C LEU A 18 2.24 -7.46 5.48
N LEU A 19 1.82 -7.57 4.21
CA LEU A 19 0.72 -8.44 3.80
C LEU A 19 1.18 -9.89 3.66
N SER A 20 0.24 -10.80 3.81
CA SER A 20 0.45 -12.21 3.51
C SER A 20 0.68 -12.40 2.00
N VAL A 21 1.36 -13.48 1.62
CA VAL A 21 1.58 -13.80 0.19
C VAL A 21 0.23 -13.99 -0.53
N ASP A 22 -0.75 -14.62 0.11
CA ASP A 22 -2.10 -14.80 -0.46
C ASP A 22 -2.79 -13.46 -0.72
N ASP A 23 -2.73 -12.52 0.23
CA ASP A 23 -3.32 -11.20 0.06
C ASP A 23 -2.59 -10.38 -1.00
N LEU A 24 -1.27 -10.53 -1.12
CA LEU A 24 -0.50 -9.91 -2.20
C LEU A 24 -0.90 -10.43 -3.57
N LEU A 25 -1.03 -11.75 -3.74
CA LEU A 25 -1.45 -12.35 -5.00
C LEU A 25 -2.88 -11.91 -5.36
N ALA A 26 -3.81 -11.94 -4.41
CA ALA A 26 -5.18 -11.50 -4.63
C ALA A 26 -5.28 -9.99 -4.90
N LEU A 27 -4.43 -9.18 -4.26
CA LEU A 27 -4.33 -7.75 -4.54
C LEU A 27 -3.78 -7.52 -5.95
N ASN A 28 -2.71 -8.23 -6.33
CA ASN A 28 -2.14 -8.19 -7.68
C ASN A 28 -3.18 -8.53 -8.75
N ASP A 29 -3.96 -9.59 -8.57
CA ASP A 29 -5.02 -9.97 -9.51
C ASP A 29 -6.04 -8.85 -9.71
N THR A 30 -6.34 -8.10 -8.65
CA THR A 30 -7.28 -6.98 -8.70
C THR A 30 -6.65 -5.73 -9.32
N VAL A 31 -5.36 -5.47 -9.08
CA VAL A 31 -4.65 -4.30 -9.62
C VAL A 31 -4.32 -4.48 -11.09
N THR A 32 -3.86 -5.68 -11.46
CA THR A 32 -3.44 -6.02 -12.83
C THR A 32 -4.58 -6.60 -13.67
N ASN A 33 -5.80 -6.72 -13.13
CA ASN A 33 -6.92 -7.42 -13.76
C ASN A 33 -6.55 -8.85 -14.23
N ARG A 34 -5.72 -9.56 -13.44
CA ARG A 34 -5.16 -10.89 -13.75
C ARG A 34 -4.36 -10.94 -15.07
N LEU A 35 -3.92 -9.80 -15.58
CA LEU A 35 -3.12 -9.74 -16.80
C LEU A 35 -1.66 -10.15 -16.56
N ILE A 36 -1.19 -10.05 -15.31
CA ILE A 36 0.17 -10.43 -14.94
C ILE A 36 0.14 -11.59 -13.95
N PRO A 37 0.51 -12.80 -14.38
CA PRO A 37 0.78 -13.89 -13.45
C PRO A 37 2.10 -13.59 -12.74
N VAL A 38 2.05 -13.51 -11.41
CA VAL A 38 3.22 -13.33 -10.56
C VAL A 38 3.46 -14.61 -9.76
N ALA A 39 4.69 -15.12 -9.79
CA ALA A 39 5.06 -16.36 -9.11
C ALA A 39 5.63 -16.11 -7.70
N SER A 40 6.04 -14.87 -7.42
CA SER A 40 6.74 -14.48 -6.19
C SER A 40 6.09 -13.26 -5.54
N SER A 41 6.17 -13.16 -4.21
CA SER A 41 5.73 -11.98 -3.47
C SER A 41 6.44 -10.70 -3.91
N GLY A 42 7.74 -10.78 -4.24
CA GLY A 42 8.50 -9.65 -4.77
C GLY A 42 7.95 -9.14 -6.12
N GLU A 43 7.70 -10.06 -7.06
CA GLU A 43 7.10 -9.72 -8.35
C GLU A 43 5.69 -9.16 -8.20
N ALA A 44 4.89 -9.73 -7.28
CA ALA A 44 3.57 -9.21 -6.95
C ALA A 44 3.64 -7.75 -6.45
N ILE A 45 4.59 -7.45 -5.56
CA ILE A 45 4.78 -6.09 -5.05
C ILE A 45 5.15 -5.12 -6.18
N GLU A 46 6.10 -5.48 -7.03
CA GLU A 46 6.54 -4.62 -8.14
C GLU A 46 5.42 -4.41 -9.16
N ALA A 47 4.68 -5.47 -9.52
CA ALA A 47 3.53 -5.39 -10.41
C ALA A 47 2.41 -4.53 -9.82
N ILE A 48 2.09 -4.69 -8.53
CA ILE A 48 1.09 -3.87 -7.83
C ILE A 48 1.49 -2.40 -7.88
N ILE A 49 2.75 -2.07 -7.58
CA ILE A 49 3.24 -0.68 -7.60
C ILE A 49 3.19 -0.12 -9.03
N ALA A 50 3.65 -0.88 -10.03
CA ALA A 50 3.69 -0.43 -11.42
C ALA A 50 2.30 -0.21 -12.04
N TYR A 51 1.31 -1.03 -11.66
CA TYR A 51 -0.05 -0.97 -12.20
C TYR A 51 -1.03 -0.17 -11.33
N SER A 52 -0.60 0.29 -10.15
CA SER A 52 -1.42 1.14 -9.31
C SER A 52 -1.44 2.58 -9.83
N GLN A 53 -2.64 3.09 -10.10
CA GLN A 53 -2.83 4.47 -10.57
C GLN A 53 -2.68 5.51 -9.45
N SER A 54 -2.98 5.12 -8.22
CA SER A 54 -2.87 5.98 -7.04
C SER A 54 -2.64 5.14 -5.78
N ALA A 55 -1.82 5.68 -4.88
CA ALA A 55 -1.62 5.15 -3.54
C ALA A 55 -2.95 5.08 -2.78
N GLU A 56 -3.84 6.05 -2.98
CA GLU A 56 -5.12 6.12 -2.28
C GLU A 56 -6.01 4.93 -2.62
N GLU A 57 -6.16 4.62 -3.91
CA GLU A 57 -6.97 3.50 -4.35
C GLU A 57 -6.42 2.17 -3.85
N LEU A 58 -5.09 2.00 -3.90
CA LEU A 58 -4.42 0.82 -3.36
C LEU A 58 -4.79 0.60 -1.89
N LEU A 59 -4.66 1.64 -1.06
CA LEU A 59 -4.93 1.55 0.38
C LEU A 59 -6.42 1.38 0.71
N LYS A 60 -7.32 1.89 -0.15
CA LYS A 60 -8.77 1.72 0.00
C LYS A 60 -9.23 0.29 -0.32
N ARG A 61 -8.50 -0.49 -1.12
CA ARG A 61 -8.86 -1.89 -1.47
C ARG A 61 -9.07 -2.76 -0.23
N LYS A 62 -9.98 -3.72 -0.32
CA LYS A 62 -10.38 -4.59 0.81
C LYS A 62 -9.23 -5.40 1.41
N LYS A 63 -8.26 -5.79 0.57
CA LYS A 63 -7.08 -6.57 0.98
C LYS A 63 -6.09 -5.80 1.86
N VAL A 64 -6.09 -4.47 1.76
CA VAL A 64 -5.32 -3.63 2.67
C VAL A 64 -6.15 -3.39 3.92
N HIS A 65 -5.94 -4.19 4.95
CA HIS A 65 -6.65 -4.08 6.22
C HIS A 65 -6.19 -2.87 7.04
N ARG A 66 -7.08 -2.37 7.89
CA ARG A 66 -6.80 -1.27 8.82
C ARG A 66 -5.53 -1.54 9.64
N ASP A 67 -5.42 -2.75 10.17
CA ASP A 67 -4.32 -3.16 11.06
C ASP A 67 -2.97 -3.17 10.34
N VAL A 68 -2.96 -3.48 9.04
CA VAL A 68 -1.75 -3.43 8.20
C VAL A 68 -1.28 -1.99 8.04
N ILE A 69 -2.20 -1.07 7.71
CA ILE A 69 -1.88 0.36 7.58
C ILE A 69 -1.43 0.92 8.93
N PHE A 70 -2.11 0.56 10.01
CA PHE A 70 -1.77 1.00 11.36
C PHE A 70 -0.38 0.53 11.77
N LYS A 71 -0.06 -0.76 11.55
CA LYS A 71 1.26 -1.33 11.83
C LYS A 71 2.35 -0.69 10.98
N TYR A 72 2.07 -0.41 9.70
CA TYR A 72 2.99 0.33 8.83
C TYR A 72 3.29 1.72 9.39
N LEU A 73 2.26 2.52 9.68
CA LEU A 73 2.42 3.87 10.21
C LEU A 73 3.18 3.88 11.54
N ALA A 74 2.89 2.95 12.45
CA ALA A 74 3.63 2.81 13.70
C ALA A 74 5.12 2.48 13.46
N THR A 75 5.43 1.68 12.45
CA THR A 75 6.82 1.35 12.06
C THR A 75 7.56 2.57 11.50
N GLU A 76 6.85 3.44 10.78
CA GLU A 76 7.37 4.70 10.24
C GLU A 76 7.34 5.86 11.27
N ASN A 77 7.16 5.56 12.57
CA ASN A 77 7.05 6.53 13.67
C ASN A 77 5.87 7.52 13.53
N VAL A 78 4.87 7.18 12.73
CA VAL A 78 3.60 7.93 12.63
C VAL A 78 2.59 7.32 13.58
N PHE A 79 2.51 7.89 14.78
CA PHE A 79 1.58 7.43 15.80
C PHE A 79 0.18 7.98 15.55
N LEU A 80 -0.81 7.09 15.49
CA LEU A 80 -2.22 7.41 15.44
C LEU A 80 -2.96 6.72 16.58
N PRO A 81 -4.11 7.26 17.01
CA PRO A 81 -4.99 6.58 17.95
C PRO A 81 -5.39 5.19 17.44
N ALA A 82 -5.39 4.19 18.32
CA ALA A 82 -5.86 2.84 17.97
C ALA A 82 -7.35 2.81 17.59
N THR A 83 -8.11 3.87 17.90
CA THR A 83 -9.50 4.09 17.50
C THR A 83 -9.66 4.67 16.09
N SER A 84 -8.57 5.03 15.41
CA SER A 84 -8.62 5.61 14.07
C SER A 84 -9.20 4.65 13.04
N GLU A 85 -10.20 5.11 12.30
CA GLU A 85 -10.83 4.34 11.24
C GLU A 85 -9.91 4.17 10.02
N LYS A 86 -10.18 3.16 9.19
CA LYS A 86 -9.39 2.87 7.97
C LYS A 86 -9.19 4.12 7.11
N HIS A 87 -10.25 4.90 6.84
CA HIS A 87 -10.15 6.11 6.03
C HIS A 87 -9.20 7.17 6.61
N GLN A 88 -9.16 7.30 7.94
CA GLN A 88 -8.23 8.21 8.63
C GLN A 88 -6.79 7.72 8.49
N LEU A 89 -6.56 6.41 8.63
CA LEU A 89 -5.23 5.82 8.40
C LEU A 89 -4.76 6.03 6.97
N VAL A 90 -5.64 5.76 5.98
CA VAL A 90 -5.33 5.99 4.55
C VAL A 90 -4.95 7.44 4.30
N LYS A 91 -5.76 8.38 4.77
CA LYS A 91 -5.49 9.82 4.61
C LYS A 91 -4.12 10.18 5.21
N ARG A 92 -3.84 9.73 6.44
CA ARG A 92 -2.57 10.02 7.11
C ARG A 92 -1.37 9.42 6.37
N THR A 93 -1.49 8.20 5.86
CA THR A 93 -0.45 7.57 5.03
C THR A 93 -0.17 8.38 3.77
N LEU A 94 -1.21 8.84 3.08
CA LEU A 94 -1.06 9.67 1.89
C LEU A 94 -0.40 11.01 2.22
N GLU A 95 -0.80 11.66 3.32
CA GLU A 95 -0.15 12.88 3.80
C GLU A 95 1.32 12.64 4.14
N PHE A 96 1.66 11.50 4.73
CA PHE A 96 3.03 11.12 5.04
C PHE A 96 3.88 10.91 3.78
N TRP A 97 3.32 10.25 2.75
CA TRP A 97 4.02 10.03 1.48
C TRP A 97 4.09 11.27 0.60
N SER A 98 3.06 12.13 0.63
CA SER A 98 3.00 13.39 -0.10
C SER A 98 3.78 14.51 0.58
N SER A 99 4.00 14.41 1.90
CA SER A 99 4.88 15.34 2.59
C SER A 99 6.31 15.07 2.17
N ASP A 100 6.86 15.98 1.38
CA ASP A 100 8.30 16.16 1.32
C ASP A 100 8.74 16.68 2.69
N PHE A 101 8.83 15.78 3.69
CA PHE A 101 9.38 16.13 4.99
C PHE A 101 10.82 16.58 4.75
N LYS A 102 10.98 17.89 4.81
CA LYS A 102 12.20 18.67 4.63
C LYS A 102 13.07 18.60 5.87
#